data_AF-A0A9E6S694-F1
#
_entry.id   AF-A0A9E6S694-F1
#
_cell.length_a   1.000
_cell.length_b   1.000
_cell.length_c   1.000
_cell.angle_alpha   90.00
_cell.angle_beta   90.00
_cell.angle_gamma   90.00
#
_symmetry.space_group_name_H-M   'P 1'
#
loop_
_entity.id
_entity.type
_entity.pdbx_description
1 polymer ?
#
loop_
_entity_poly.entity_id
_entity_poly.type
_entity_poly.pdbx_seq_one_letter_code
_entity_poly.pdbx_strand_id
1 'polypeptide(L)'
;QDVSIEQKPLARLFDLGEVKFETGGGEGEDAKLSFVSMDRAEALRTTVRARKAEVGAAVTEEFDSEERPPVFVMDNGRLVTLGLYSFSLVISYLLPYYKRLFQIIQSSIVFKPFKLKLT
;
A
#
# COMPACT_ATOMS: atom_id res chain seq x y z
N GLN A 1 3.23 15.10 -3.78
CA GLN A 1 3.93 14.31 -4.79
C GLN A 1 5.22 13.81 -4.16
N ASP A 2 5.38 12.49 -4.08
CA ASP A 2 6.60 11.84 -3.55
C ASP A 2 7.38 11.21 -4.72
N VAL A 3 8.69 11.12 -4.55
CA VAL A 3 9.59 10.58 -5.57
C VAL A 3 10.45 9.51 -4.92
N SER A 4 10.17 8.26 -5.28
CA SER A 4 10.94 7.10 -4.83
C SER A 4 11.99 6.75 -5.86
N ILE A 5 13.22 6.49 -5.41
CA ILE A 5 14.32 6.00 -6.25
C ILE A 5 14.57 4.55 -5.87
N GLU A 6 14.33 3.64 -6.81
CA GLU A 6 14.63 2.22 -6.64
C GLU A 6 15.88 1.84 -7.44
N GLN A 7 16.81 1.15 -6.78
CA GLN A 7 18.01 0.63 -7.43
C GLN A 7 18.07 -0.89 -7.31
N LYS A 8 17.53 -1.57 -8.33
CA LYS A 8 17.51 -3.03 -8.44
C LYS A 8 18.94 -3.58 -8.64
N PRO A 9 19.22 -4.85 -8.30
CA PRO A 9 20.59 -5.41 -8.33
C PRO A 9 21.30 -5.28 -9.69
N LEU A 10 20.58 -5.49 -10.80
CA LEU A 10 21.11 -5.29 -12.14
C LEU A 10 21.42 -3.81 -12.44
N ALA A 11 20.63 -2.89 -11.91
CA ALA A 11 20.81 -1.46 -12.13
C ALA A 11 22.04 -0.92 -11.37
N ARG A 12 22.35 -1.49 -10.19
CA ARG A 12 23.59 -1.18 -9.44
C ARG A 12 24.86 -1.51 -10.21
N LEU A 13 24.84 -2.58 -11.03
CA LEU A 13 26.00 -2.98 -11.83
C LEU A 13 26.34 -1.95 -12.92
N PHE A 14 25.32 -1.21 -13.39
CA PHE A 14 25.46 -0.20 -14.44
C PHE A 14 25.40 1.24 -13.90
N ASP A 15 25.38 1.41 -12.57
CA ASP A 15 25.16 2.70 -11.90
C ASP A 15 23.89 3.45 -12.36
N LEU A 16 22.83 2.67 -12.59
CA LEU A 16 21.52 3.16 -13.02
C LEU A 16 20.50 3.00 -11.89
N GLY A 17 19.52 3.89 -11.86
CA GLY A 17 18.38 3.92 -10.96
C GLY A 17 17.06 4.07 -11.71
N GLU A 18 15.98 3.71 -11.04
CA GLU A 18 14.60 3.86 -11.50
C GLU A 18 13.93 4.94 -10.65
N VAL A 19 13.35 5.96 -11.28
CA VAL A 19 12.64 7.06 -10.59
C VAL A 19 11.15 6.87 -10.78
N LYS A 20 10.41 6.74 -9.67
CA LYS A 20 8.95 6.61 -9.63
C LYS A 20 8.34 7.88 -9.06
N PHE A 21 7.34 8.41 -9.75
CA PHE A 21 6.61 9.60 -9.32
C PHE A 21 5.21 9.20 -8.84
N GLU A 22 4.89 9.52 -7.59
CA GLU A 22 3.57 9.27 -6.99
C GLU A 22 2.81 10.60 -6.87
N THR A 23 1.73 10.80 -7.64
CA THR A 23 0.81 11.91 -7.44
C THR A 23 -0.32 11.46 -6.50
N GLY A 24 -0.75 12.35 -5.59
CA GLY A 24 -1.58 11.97 -4.43
C GLY A 24 -3.05 11.66 -4.74
N GLY A 25 -3.38 11.20 -5.96
CA GLY A 25 -4.76 11.12 -6.46
C GLY A 25 -5.28 9.72 -6.82
N GLY A 26 -4.45 8.68 -6.82
CA GLY A 26 -4.90 7.35 -7.25
C GLY A 26 -3.97 6.22 -6.83
N GLU A 27 -4.53 5.01 -6.76
CA GLU A 27 -3.77 3.77 -6.59
C GLU A 27 -3.06 3.45 -7.92
N GLY A 28 -1.84 3.95 -8.09
CA GLY A 28 -1.05 3.69 -9.30
C GLY A 28 0.26 4.48 -9.38
N GLU A 29 1.28 3.88 -10.01
CA GLU A 29 2.49 4.60 -10.43
C GLU A 29 2.15 5.47 -11.65
N ASP A 30 1.99 6.79 -11.45
CA ASP A 30 1.54 7.69 -12.53
C ASP A 30 2.61 7.92 -13.61
N ALA A 31 3.88 7.89 -13.22
CA ALA A 31 5.00 8.02 -14.15
C ALA A 31 6.26 7.33 -13.64
N LYS A 32 6.98 6.66 -14.55
CA LYS A 32 8.21 5.92 -14.27
C LYS A 32 9.29 6.25 -15.30
N LEU A 33 10.48 6.59 -14.81
CA LEU A 33 11.66 6.80 -15.63
C LEU A 33 12.70 5.71 -15.32
N SER A 34 12.88 4.79 -16.27
CA SER A 34 13.86 3.70 -16.19
C SER A 34 15.21 4.15 -16.75
N PHE A 35 16.31 3.60 -16.23
CA PHE A 35 17.67 3.80 -16.73
C PHE A 35 18.21 5.23 -16.58
N VAL A 36 18.01 5.83 -15.42
CA VAL A 36 18.56 7.15 -15.08
C VAL A 36 19.86 6.93 -14.30
N SER A 37 20.94 7.65 -14.63
CA SER A 37 22.15 7.63 -13.81
C SER A 37 21.88 8.19 -12.41
N MET A 38 22.61 7.72 -11.39
CA MET A 38 22.31 8.04 -9.98
C MET A 38 22.41 9.54 -9.67
N ASP A 39 23.41 10.22 -10.25
CA ASP A 39 23.59 11.68 -10.19
C ASP A 39 22.35 12.43 -10.71
N ARG A 40 21.77 11.94 -11.80
CA ARG A 40 20.61 12.54 -12.46
C ARG A 40 19.31 12.22 -11.73
N ALA A 41 19.20 11.05 -11.11
CA ALA A 41 18.09 10.70 -10.23
C ALA A 41 18.05 11.60 -8.97
N GLU A 42 19.22 11.88 -8.38
CA GLU A 42 19.35 12.74 -7.22
C GLU A 42 19.09 14.23 -7.56
N ALA A 43 19.56 14.68 -8.73
CA ALA A 43 19.24 16.00 -9.26
C ALA A 43 17.72 16.18 -9.45
N LEU A 44 17.04 15.19 -10.06
CA LEU A 44 15.58 15.20 -10.24
C LEU A 44 14.84 15.26 -8.90
N ARG A 45 15.26 14.47 -7.90
CA ARG A 45 14.70 14.50 -6.54
C ARG A 45 14.81 15.90 -5.92
N THR A 46 15.95 16.56 -6.11
CA THR A 46 16.20 17.91 -5.59
C THR A 46 15.32 18.94 -6.29
N THR A 47 15.19 18.88 -7.62
CA THR A 47 14.31 19.78 -8.39
C THR A 47 12.84 19.64 -8.00
N VAL A 48 12.35 18.41 -7.82
CA VAL A 48 10.96 18.18 -7.39
C VAL A 48 10.72 18.68 -5.97
N ARG A 49 11.68 18.47 -5.05
CA ARG A 49 11.60 19.00 -3.69
C ARG A 49 11.59 20.53 -3.66
N ALA A 50 12.44 21.18 -4.45
CA ALA A 50 12.48 22.64 -4.56
C ALA A 50 11.14 23.19 -5.07
N ARG A 51 10.57 22.60 -6.13
CA ARG A 51 9.23 22.96 -6.62
C ARG A 51 8.13 22.74 -5.57
N LYS A 52 8.18 21.64 -4.82
CA LYS A 52 7.25 21.40 -3.70
C LYS A 52 7.39 22.48 -2.62
N ALA A 53 8.61 22.90 -2.30
CA ALA A 53 8.85 23.94 -1.31
C ALA A 53 8.35 25.31 -1.78
N GLU A 54 8.54 25.67 -3.05
CA GLU A 54 8.03 26.91 -3.65
C GLU A 54 6.49 26.94 -3.66
N VAL A 55 5.86 25.85 -4.10
CA VAL A 55 4.39 25.72 -4.09
C VAL A 55 3.87 25.66 -2.65
N GLY A 56 4.57 24.99 -1.74
CA GLY A 56 4.21 24.90 -0.33
C GLY A 56 4.32 26.23 0.40
N ALA A 57 5.34 27.03 0.11
CA ALA A 57 5.51 28.38 0.66
C ALA A 57 4.38 29.32 0.17
N ALA A 58 4.01 29.25 -1.12
CA ALA A 58 2.87 29.99 -1.66
C ALA A 58 1.53 29.57 -1.04
N VAL A 59 1.40 28.33 -0.56
CA VAL A 59 0.20 27.82 0.14
C VAL A 59 0.23 28.16 1.64
N THR A 60 1.39 28.44 2.23
CA THR A 60 1.54 28.68 3.67
C THR A 60 1.08 30.08 4.10
N GLU A 61 1.07 31.06 3.19
CA GLU A 61 0.70 32.47 3.46
C GLU A 61 -0.80 32.68 3.77
N GLU A 62 -1.66 31.67 3.69
CA GLU A 62 -3.12 31.84 3.86
C GLU A 62 -3.78 30.82 4.80
N PHE A 63 -3.05 30.13 5.68
CA PHE A 63 -3.72 29.36 6.76
C PHE A 63 -4.19 30.27 7.90
N ASP A 64 -4.97 31.30 7.57
CA ASP A 64 -5.87 31.88 8.56
C ASP A 64 -6.88 30.79 8.94
N SER A 65 -7.00 30.57 10.24
CA SER A 65 -7.74 29.48 10.85
C SER A 65 -9.25 29.78 10.88
N GLU A 66 -9.75 30.55 9.92
CA GLU A 66 -11.17 30.63 9.66
C GLU A 66 -11.65 29.25 9.21
N GLU A 67 -12.68 28.73 9.89
CA GLU A 67 -13.30 27.43 9.64
C GLU A 67 -13.77 27.34 8.18
N ARG A 68 -12.87 26.96 7.27
CA ARG A 68 -13.20 26.76 5.87
C ARG A 68 -14.23 25.64 5.80
N PRO A 69 -15.37 25.86 5.12
CA PRO A 69 -16.37 24.82 4.96
C PRO A 69 -15.73 23.61 4.27
N PRO A 70 -16.13 22.39 4.64
CA PRO A 70 -15.57 21.18 4.05
C PRO A 70 -15.75 21.21 2.53
N VAL A 71 -14.65 21.01 1.79
CA VAL A 71 -14.66 20.94 0.31
C VAL A 71 -15.57 19.81 -0.19
N PHE A 72 -15.70 18.76 0.62
CA PHE A 72 -16.56 17.62 0.32
C PHE A 72 -17.09 16.99 1.61
N VAL A 73 -18.38 16.64 1.60
CA VAL A 73 -19.05 15.88 2.67
C VAL A 73 -19.66 14.64 2.04
N MET A 74 -19.33 13.47 2.58
CA MET A 74 -19.86 12.20 2.11
C MET A 74 -21.16 11.86 2.84
N ASP A 75 -22.20 11.48 2.09
CA ASP A 75 -23.42 10.94 2.69
C ASP A 75 -23.24 9.49 3.16
N ASN A 76 -24.08 9.05 4.10
CA ASN A 76 -24.01 7.70 4.66
C ASN A 76 -24.15 6.60 3.59
N GLY A 77 -24.91 6.85 2.52
CA GLY A 77 -25.09 5.90 1.43
C GLY A 77 -23.79 5.68 0.65
N ARG A 78 -23.05 6.75 0.36
CA ARG A 78 -21.71 6.68 -0.25
C ARG A 78 -20.70 5.96 0.63
N LEU A 79 -20.74 6.15 1.95
CA LEU A 79 -19.88 5.43 2.89
C LEU A 79 -20.14 3.91 2.87
N VAL A 80 -21.42 3.51 2.88
CA VAL A 80 -21.80 2.09 2.78
C VAL A 80 -21.37 1.50 1.43
N THR A 81 -21.59 2.24 0.35
CA THR A 81 -21.19 1.81 -1.00
C THR A 81 -19.67 1.63 -1.08
N LEU A 82 -18.89 2.59 -0.58
CA LEU A 82 -17.44 2.49 -0.54
C LEU A 82 -16.99 1.26 0.27
N GLY A 83 -17.55 1.05 1.46
CA GLY A 83 -17.25 -0.14 2.26
C GLY A 83 -17.54 -1.46 1.55
N LEU A 84 -18.62 -1.52 0.74
CA LEU A 84 -18.98 -2.69 -0.06
C LEU A 84 -18.03 -2.92 -1.25
N TYR A 85 -17.36 -1.90 -1.79
CA TYR A 85 -16.42 -2.08 -2.89
C TYR A 85 -14.95 -2.17 -2.45
N SER A 86 -14.61 -1.66 -1.26
CA SER A 86 -13.24 -1.62 -0.74
C SER A 86 -12.86 -2.86 0.10
N PHE A 87 -13.73 -3.87 0.24
CA PHE A 87 -13.39 -5.04 1.06
C PHE A 87 -12.52 -6.06 0.30
N SER A 88 -11.51 -6.58 1.00
CA SER A 88 -10.63 -7.62 0.47
C SER A 88 -11.27 -9.01 0.63
N LEU A 89 -11.35 -9.77 -0.46
CA LEU A 89 -11.83 -11.17 -0.47
C LEU A 89 -10.88 -12.15 0.23
N VAL A 90 -9.75 -11.70 0.78
CA VAL A 90 -8.82 -12.54 1.54
C VAL A 90 -9.55 -13.30 2.67
N ILE A 91 -10.55 -12.69 3.30
CA ILE A 91 -11.37 -13.34 4.33
C ILE A 91 -12.16 -14.56 3.81
N SER A 92 -12.54 -14.57 2.53
CA SER A 92 -13.26 -15.70 1.92
C SER A 92 -12.41 -16.96 1.81
N TYR A 93 -11.08 -16.82 1.73
CA TYR A 93 -10.14 -17.95 1.71
C TYR A 93 -9.92 -18.55 3.10
N LEU A 94 -10.18 -17.79 4.18
CA LEU A 94 -10.06 -18.27 5.56
C LEU A 94 -11.16 -19.29 5.91
N LEU A 95 -12.39 -19.09 5.43
CA LEU A 95 -13.55 -19.96 5.70
C LEU A 95 -13.34 -21.46 5.37
N PRO A 96 -12.94 -21.85 4.15
CA PRO A 96 -12.68 -23.26 3.84
C PRO A 96 -11.52 -23.83 4.64
N TYR A 97 -10.53 -22.99 4.97
CA TYR A 97 -9.37 -23.37 5.78
C TYR A 97 -9.78 -23.73 7.22
N TYR A 98 -10.62 -22.91 7.87
CA TYR A 98 -11.17 -23.21 9.19
C TYR A 98 -12.03 -24.46 9.20
N LYS A 99 -12.89 -24.66 8.19
CA LYS A 99 -13.71 -25.88 8.08
C LYS A 99 -12.85 -27.13 8.02
N ARG A 100 -11.76 -27.09 7.24
CA ARG A 100 -10.80 -28.20 7.11
C ARG A 100 -10.04 -28.44 8.42
N LEU A 101 -9.56 -27.39 9.09
CA LEU A 101 -8.90 -27.49 10.39
C LEU A 101 -9.82 -28.09 11.46
N PHE A 102 -11.07 -27.63 11.55
CA PHE A 102 -12.06 -28.14 12.47
C PHE A 102 -12.34 -29.63 12.25
N GLN A 103 -12.47 -30.06 10.99
CA GLN A 103 -12.67 -31.46 10.63
C GLN A 103 -11.46 -32.33 11.02
N ILE A 104 -10.23 -31.87 10.79
CA ILE A 104 -9.00 -32.58 11.17
C ILE A 104 -8.93 -32.75 12.69
N ILE A 105 -9.20 -31.69 13.45
CA ILE A 105 -9.19 -31.69 14.91
C ILE A 105 -10.23 -32.70 15.45
N GLN A 106 -11.46 -32.69 14.95
CA GLN A 106 -12.50 -33.66 15.32
C GLN A 106 -12.06 -35.10 15.00
N SER A 107 -11.50 -35.34 13.81
CA SER A 107 -11.04 -36.69 13.42
C SER A 107 -9.87 -37.21 14.26
N SER A 108 -9.04 -36.30 14.80
CA SER A 108 -7.86 -36.65 15.59
C SER A 108 -8.15 -36.84 17.08
N ILE A 109 -9.12 -36.09 17.62
CA ILE A 109 -9.53 -36.20 19.03
C ILE A 109 -10.40 -37.44 19.27
N VAL A 110 -11.19 -37.87 18.27
CA VAL A 110 -12.14 -38.99 18.43
C VAL A 110 -11.50 -40.38 18.22
N PHE A 111 -10.27 -40.48 17.70
CA PHE A 111 -9.66 -41.78 17.38
C PHE A 111 -8.28 -42.01 18.03
N LYS A 112 -8.29 -42.66 19.21
CA LYS A 112 -7.39 -43.77 19.59
C LYS A 112 -7.65 -44.24 21.04
N PRO A 113 -8.49 -45.26 21.28
CA PRO A 113 -8.33 -46.07 22.49
C PRO A 113 -7.02 -46.87 22.33
N PHE A 114 -5.98 -46.46 23.05
CA PHE A 114 -4.71 -47.16 23.11
C PHE A 114 -4.92 -48.53 23.76
N LYS A 115 -5.08 -49.59 22.97
CA LYS A 115 -5.11 -50.96 23.49
C LYS A 115 -3.69 -51.44 23.76
N LEU A 116 -3.27 -51.31 25.02
CA LEU A 116 -2.03 -51.89 25.53
C LEU A 116 -2.21 -53.43 25.56
N LYS A 117 -1.58 -54.17 24.64
CA LYS A 117 -1.40 -55.62 24.78
C LYS A 117 -0.22 -55.85 25.72
N LEU A 118 -0.51 -56.15 26.98
CA LEU A 118 0.46 -56.77 27.90
C LEU A 118 0.62 -58.23 27.46
N THR A 119 1.84 -58.60 27.07
CA THR A 119 2.28 -59.99 26.85
C THR A 119 3.43 -60.25 27.79
#